data_AF-A0A0G2HJ80-F1
#
_entry.id   AF-A0A0G2HJ80-F1
#
_cell.length_a   1.000
_cell.length_b   1.000
_cell.length_c   1.000
_cell.angle_alpha   90.00
_cell.angle_beta   90.00
_cell.angle_gamma   90.00
#
_symmetry.space_group_name_H-M   'P 1'
#
loop_
_entity.id
_entity.type
_entity.pdbx_description
1 polymer ?
#
loop_
_entity_poly.entity_id
_entity_poly.type
_entity_poly.pdbx_seq_one_letter_code
_entity_poly.pdbx_strand_id
1 'polypeptide(L)' 'MGVSVQPVGTMTTGRWTVRYRIGTSQSYDRIVDAPSQADANKIFDAEMPNAQRCGSALPLRK' A
#
# COMPACT_ATOMS: atom_id res chain seq x y z
N MET A 1 22.23 12.22 22.31
CA MET A 1 20.98 11.44 22.36
C MET A 1 20.70 10.92 20.96
N GLY A 2 21.21 9.74 20.63
CA GLY A 2 21.02 9.14 19.30
C GLY A 2 19.77 8.28 19.34
N VAL A 3 18.71 8.71 18.66
CA VAL A 3 17.56 7.83 18.41
C VAL A 3 17.97 6.83 17.34
N SER A 4 18.38 5.64 17.76
CA SER A 4 18.52 4.48 16.88
C SER A 4 17.13 4.17 16.31
N VAL A 5 16.86 4.68 15.11
CA VAL A 5 15.76 4.18 14.29
C VAL A 5 16.07 2.72 14.00
N GLN A 6 15.32 1.84 14.67
CA GLN A 6 15.42 0.40 14.46
C GLN A 6 15.29 0.14 12.95
N PRO A 7 16.19 -0.63 12.30
CA PRO A 7 15.84 -1.22 11.03
C PRO A 7 14.72 -2.21 11.36
N VAL A 8 13.47 -1.78 11.14
CA VAL A 8 12.31 -2.68 11.19
C VAL A 8 12.72 -3.88 10.35
N GLY A 9 12.78 -5.03 11.01
CA GLY A 9 13.39 -6.24 10.45
C GLY A 9 12.89 -6.50 9.04
N THR A 10 13.66 -7.27 8.30
CA THR A 10 13.30 -7.87 7.02
C THR A 10 12.04 -8.75 7.16
N MET A 11 10.90 -8.16 7.51
CA MET A 11 9.59 -8.71 7.26
C MET A 11 9.52 -8.75 5.75
N THR A 12 9.45 -9.95 5.18
CA THR A 12 9.39 -10.19 3.75
C THR A 12 8.37 -9.25 3.13
N THR A 13 8.84 -8.14 2.56
CA THR A 13 7.94 -7.09 2.07
C THR A 13 7.20 -7.66 0.87
N GLY A 14 5.89 -7.89 1.04
CA GLY A 14 5.03 -8.29 -0.05
C GLY A 14 4.77 -7.09 -0.95
N ARG A 15 4.79 -7.30 -2.27
CA ARG A 15 4.20 -6.32 -3.19
C ARG A 15 2.71 -6.53 -3.24
N TRP A 16 1.97 -5.47 -3.03
CA TRP A 16 0.51 -5.48 -3.06
C TRP A 16 0.01 -4.49 -4.09
N THR A 17 -0.90 -4.92 -4.95
CA THR A 17 -1.58 -4.06 -5.91
C THR A 17 -2.88 -3.58 -5.29
N VAL A 18 -3.00 -2.27 -5.08
CA VAL A 18 -4.23 -1.60 -4.68
C VAL A 18 -4.90 -1.05 -5.92
N ARG A 19 -6.12 -1.52 -6.21
CA ARG A 19 -6.96 -0.91 -7.24
C ARG A 19 -7.78 0.22 -6.62
N TYR A 20 -7.77 1.38 -7.24
CA TYR A 20 -8.45 2.57 -6.75
C TYR A 20 -9.06 3.38 -7.90
N ARG A 21 -9.90 4.35 -7.57
CA ARG A 21 -10.49 5.31 -8.50
C ARG A 21 -10.23 6.72 -8.00
N ILE A 22 -9.92 7.62 -8.92
CA ILE A 22 -9.90 9.06 -8.66
C ILE A 22 -10.98 9.67 -9.55
N GLY A 23 -11.99 10.28 -8.93
CA GLY A 23 -13.19 10.75 -9.64
C GLY A 23 -14.10 9.62 -10.12
N THR A 24 -14.81 9.85 -11.23
CA THR A 24 -15.90 8.98 -11.70
C THR A 24 -15.54 8.04 -12.85
N SER A 25 -14.39 8.23 -13.51
CA SER A 25 -14.20 7.64 -14.86
C SER A 25 -13.15 6.53 -14.97
N GLN A 26 -12.10 6.51 -14.14
CA GLN A 26 -10.99 5.56 -14.36
C GLN A 26 -10.57 4.84 -13.09
N SER A 27 -10.40 3.52 -13.22
CA SER A 27 -9.77 2.70 -12.19
C SER A 27 -8.28 2.62 -12.48
N TYR A 28 -7.47 2.83 -11.47
CA TYR A 28 -6.03 2.75 -11.49
C TYR A 28 -5.57 1.64 -10.56
N ASP A 29 -4.37 1.14 -10.81
CA ASP A 29 -3.66 0.25 -9.91
C ASP A 29 -2.39 0.92 -9.41
N ARG A 30 -2.08 0.71 -8.13
CA ARG A 30 -0.83 1.16 -7.50
C ARG A 30 -0.22 -0.02 -6.78
N ILE A 31 1.08 -0.22 -7.02
CA ILE A 31 1.85 -1.22 -6.31
C ILE A 31 2.41 -0.56 -5.06
N VAL A 32 2.20 -1.20 -3.92
CA VAL A 32 2.66 -0.77 -2.61
C VAL A 32 3.47 -1.91 -2.01
N ASP A 33 4.70 -1.63 -1.62
CA ASP A 33 5.55 -2.56 -0.88
C ASP A 33 5.18 -2.47 0.60
N ALA A 34 4.60 -3.54 1.16
CA ALA A 34 4.23 -3.59 2.56
C ALA A 34 4.35 -5.00 3.16
N PRO A 35 4.62 -5.13 4.46
CA PRO A 35 4.73 -6.44 5.11
C PRO A 35 3.39 -7.19 5.16
N SER A 36 2.26 -6.47 5.11
CA SER A 36 0.93 -7.04 5.18
C SER A 36 -0.07 -6.30 4.27
N GLN A 37 -1.18 -6.97 3.95
CA GLN A 37 -2.29 -6.37 3.20
C GLN A 37 -2.86 -5.13 3.89
N ALA A 38 -2.96 -5.17 5.22
CA ALA A 38 -3.48 -4.07 6.02
C ALA A 38 -2.55 -2.87 5.97
N ASP A 39 -1.24 -3.09 6.05
CA ASP A 39 -0.24 -2.04 5.89
C ASP A 39 -0.24 -1.46 4.48
N ALA A 40 -0.35 -2.29 3.44
CA ALA A 40 -0.44 -1.80 2.06
C ALA A 40 -1.64 -0.87 1.85
N ASN A 41 -2.79 -1.20 2.45
CA ASN A 41 -3.97 -0.33 2.42
C ASN A 41 -3.72 0.98 3.17
N LYS A 42 -3.12 0.94 4.37
CA LYS A 42 -2.82 2.15 5.16
C LYS A 42 -1.85 3.06 4.44
N ILE A 43 -0.79 2.52 3.86
CA ILE A 43 0.19 3.26 3.07
C ILE A 43 -0.51 3.89 1.86
N PHE A 44 -1.36 3.12 1.16
CA PHE A 44 -2.13 3.66 0.05
C PHE A 44 -3.05 4.83 0.48
N ASP A 45 -3.83 4.67 1.56
CA ASP A 45 -4.71 5.74 2.04
C ASP A 45 -3.92 6.98 2.48
N ALA A 46 -2.72 6.79 3.03
CA ALA A 46 -1.83 7.89 3.42
C ALA A 46 -1.22 8.61 2.20
N GLU A 47 -0.82 7.87 1.17
CA GLU A 47 -0.26 8.45 -0.06
C GLU A 47 -1.33 9.06 -0.97
N MET A 48 -2.54 8.50 -0.98
CA MET A 48 -3.64 8.90 -1.85
C MET A 48 -4.95 9.09 -1.07
N PRO A 49 -5.05 10.11 -0.21
CA PRO A 49 -6.26 10.39 0.57
C PRO A 49 -7.46 10.79 -0.30
N ASN A 50 -7.21 11.25 -1.53
CA ASN A 50 -8.24 11.63 -2.50
C ASN A 50 -8.68 10.48 -3.42
N ALA A 51 -8.08 9.29 -3.26
CA ALA A 51 -8.43 8.12 -4.05
C ALA A 51 -9.38 7.19 -3.28
N GLN A 52 -10.41 6.71 -3.98
CA GLN A 52 -11.31 5.71 -3.42
C GLN A 52 -10.81 4.31 -3.79
N ARG A 53 -10.39 3.53 -2.79
CA ARG A 53 -10.00 2.13 -3.01
C ARG A 53 -11.19 1.31 -3.49
N CYS A 54 -10.98 0.52 -4.55
CA CYS A 54 -11.95 -0.43 -5.09
C CYS A 54 -11.75 -1.84 -4.48
N GLY A 55 -11.67 -1.90 -3.16
CA GLY A 55 -11.44 -3.14 -2.39
C GLY A 55 -10.13 -3.12 -1.61
N SER A 56 -9.69 -4.31 -1.21
CA SER A 56 -8.45 -4.50 -0.45
C SER A 56 -7.25 -4.72 -1.38
N ALA A 57 -6.06 -4.33 -0.92
CA ALA A 57 -4.80 -4.63 -1.61
C ALA A 57 -4.71 -6.13 -1.95
N LEU A 58 -4.34 -6.46 -3.18
CA LEU A 58 -4.18 -7.84 -3.64
C LEU A 58 -2.68 -8.17 -3.70
N PRO A 59 -2.25 -9.39 -3.32
CA PRO A 59 -0.85 -9.75 -3.47
C PRO A 59 -0.50 -9.74 -4.96
N LEU A 60 0.59 -9.05 -5.32
CA LEU A 60 1.12 -9.07 -6.68
C LEU A 60 1.67 -10.48 -6.92
N ARG A 61 0.83 -11.36 -7.49
CA ARG A 61 1.24 -12.70 -7.92
C ARG A 61 2.37 -12.53 -8.94
N LYS A 62 3.53 -13.12 -8.63
CA LYS A 62 4.64 -13.28 -9.59
C LYS A 62 4.20 -14.13 -10.77
#